data_AF-A0AAW9CLK5-F1
#
_entry.id   AF-A0AAW9CLK5-F1
#
_cell.length_a   1.000
_cell.length_b   1.000
_cell.length_c   1.000
_cell.angle_alpha   90.00
_cell.angle_beta   90.00
_cell.angle_gamma   90.00
#
_symmetry.space_group_name_H-M   'P 1'
#
loop_
_entity.id
_entity.type
_entity.pdbx_description
1 polymer ?
#
loop_
_entity_poly.entity_id
_entity_poly.type
_entity_poly.pdbx_seq_one_letter_code
_entity_poly.pdbx_strand_id
1 'polypeptide(L)' 'MSGDRVEQPVLLPLAAAADLATQAAKQGVSTPDYLGYHVLKSAYGVMHPAVIAFEQRPKVGQAGTEGEDSP' A
#
# COMPACT_ATOMS: atom_id res chain seq x y z
N MET A 1 -6.83 6.12 16.43
CA MET A 1 -8.26 5.90 16.15
C MET A 1 -8.42 4.47 15.66
N SER A 2 -8.68 3.56 16.60
CA SER A 2 -9.00 2.16 16.31
C SER A 2 -10.49 2.09 15.99
N GLY A 3 -10.93 1.31 15.00
CA GLY A 3 -12.36 1.20 14.73
C GLY A 3 -12.77 0.29 13.59
N ASP A 4 -12.94 0.83 12.38
CA ASP A 4 -13.91 0.22 11.44
C ASP A 4 -13.28 -0.26 10.14
N ARG A 5 -12.15 -0.99 10.22
CA ARG A 5 -11.58 -1.67 9.06
C ARG A 5 -11.80 -3.17 9.19
N VAL A 6 -12.52 -3.72 8.23
CA VAL A 6 -12.70 -5.17 8.08
C VAL A 6 -11.75 -5.68 7.01
N GLU A 7 -11.20 -6.87 7.21
CA GLU A 7 -10.47 -7.57 6.16
C GLU A 7 -11.46 -8.15 5.16
N GLN A 8 -11.20 -7.91 3.87
CA GLN A 8 -11.95 -8.52 2.77
C GLN A 8 -10.98 -9.38 1.96
N PRO A 9 -11.10 -10.72 1.97
CA PRO A 9 -10.24 -11.57 1.17
C PRO A 9 -10.51 -11.35 -0.32
N VAL A 10 -9.44 -11.36 -1.12
CA VAL A 10 -9.52 -11.24 -2.58
C VAL A 10 -8.77 -12.38 -3.25
N LEU A 11 -9.28 -12.85 -4.37
CA LEU A 11 -8.59 -13.81 -5.22
C LEU A 11 -7.81 -13.04 -6.28
N LEU A 12 -6.48 -13.18 -6.25
CA LEU A 12 -5.57 -12.57 -7.21
C LEU A 12 -4.73 -13.67 -7.88
N PRO A 13 -4.38 -13.50 -9.17
CA PRO A 13 -3.32 -14.30 -9.77
C PRO A 13 -2.03 -14.19 -8.94
N LEU A 14 -1.29 -15.29 -8.78
CA LEU A 14 -0.09 -15.34 -7.94
C LEU A 14 0.91 -14.22 -8.26
N ALA A 15 1.17 -14.00 -9.55
CA ALA A 15 2.08 -12.94 -10.01
C ALA A 15 1.59 -11.53 -9.62
N ALA A 16 0.29 -11.28 -9.72
CA ALA A 16 -0.31 -10.00 -9.34
C ALA A 16 -0.26 -9.77 -7.82
N ALA A 17 -0.44 -10.83 -7.01
CA ALA A 17 -0.30 -10.73 -5.55
C ALA A 17 1.13 -10.39 -5.13
N ALA A 18 2.14 -10.98 -5.79
CA ALA A 18 3.55 -10.68 -5.54
C ALA A 18 3.94 -9.24 -5.96
N ASP A 19 3.49 -8.78 -7.12
CA ASP A 19 3.70 -7.39 -7.54
C ASP A 19 2.98 -6.41 -6.60
N LEU A 20 1.74 -6.69 -6.20
CA LEU A 20 1.00 -5.87 -5.24
C LEU A 20 1.77 -5.66 -3.93
N ALA A 21 2.37 -6.72 -3.38
CA ALA A 21 3.22 -6.62 -2.19
C ALA A 21 4.46 -5.75 -2.43
N THR A 22 5.10 -5.91 -3.59
CA THR A 22 6.26 -5.11 -4.00
C THR A 22 5.91 -3.62 -4.14
N GLN A 23 4.78 -3.31 -4.78
CA GLN A 23 4.31 -1.93 -4.94
C GLN A 23 3.91 -1.30 -3.60
N ALA A 24 3.25 -2.06 -2.72
CA ALA A 24 2.92 -1.59 -1.37
C ALA A 24 4.18 -1.20 -0.59
N ALA A 25 5.23 -2.04 -0.63
CA ALA A 25 6.51 -1.76 -0.01
C ALA A 25 7.18 -0.49 -0.56
N LYS A 26 7.17 -0.29 -1.90
CA LYS A 26 7.68 0.95 -2.53
C LYS A 26 6.96 2.22 -2.06
N GLN A 27 5.70 2.10 -1.65
CA GLN A 27 4.90 3.20 -1.14
C GLN A 27 4.99 3.34 0.40
N GLY A 28 5.73 2.46 1.09
CA GLY A 28 5.87 2.47 2.55
C GLY A 28 4.59 2.09 3.30
N VAL A 29 3.74 1.24 2.70
CA VAL A 29 2.47 0.81 3.31
C VAL A 29 2.30 -0.71 3.28
N SER A 30 1.35 -1.22 4.07
CA SER A 30 0.99 -2.64 4.05
C SER A 30 0.27 -3.02 2.75
N THR A 31 0.36 -4.29 2.33
CA THR A 31 -0.36 -4.80 1.16
C THR A 31 -1.88 -4.62 1.27
N PRO A 32 -2.54 -4.92 2.41
CA PRO A 32 -3.98 -4.67 2.57
C PRO A 32 -4.34 -3.19 2.45
N ASP A 33 -3.52 -2.27 2.98
CA ASP A 33 -3.76 -0.82 2.86
C ASP A 33 -3.65 -0.35 1.41
N TYR A 34 -2.63 -0.82 0.69
CA TYR A 34 -2.41 -0.47 -0.70
C TYR A 34 -3.54 -1.00 -1.61
N LEU A 35 -3.98 -2.23 -1.35
CA LEU A 35 -5.12 -2.81 -2.05
C LEU A 35 -6.41 -2.03 -1.75
N GLY A 36 -6.69 -1.75 -0.47
CA GLY A 36 -7.86 -0.98 -0.05
C GLY A 36 -7.90 0.40 -0.69
N TYR A 37 -6.76 1.09 -0.79
CA TYR A 37 -6.64 2.34 -1.53
C TYR A 37 -7.07 2.19 -3.00
N HIS A 38 -6.57 1.19 -3.71
CA HIS A 38 -6.91 0.97 -5.13
C HIS A 38 -8.38 0.58 -5.32
N VAL A 39 -8.93 -0.24 -4.43
CA VAL A 39 -10.36 -0.58 -4.42
C VAL A 39 -11.20 0.68 -4.27
N LEU A 40 -10.90 1.53 -3.27
CA LEU A 40 -11.65 2.77 -3.02
C LEU A 40 -11.51 3.77 -4.18
N LYS A 41 -10.30 3.92 -4.73
CA LYS A 41 -10.04 4.80 -5.87
C LYS A 41 -10.79 4.35 -7.11
N SER A 42 -10.89 3.04 -7.34
CA SER A 42 -11.61 2.48 -8.49
C SER A 42 -13.12 2.59 -8.33
N ALA A 43 -13.64 2.34 -7.12
CA ALA A 43 -15.07 2.35 -6.85
C ALA A 43 -15.67 3.75 -6.69
N TYR A 44 -14.92 4.68 -6.07
CA TYR A 44 -15.42 6.00 -5.66
C TYR A 44 -14.63 7.17 -6.22
N GLY A 45 -13.54 6.93 -6.94
CA GLY A 45 -12.73 7.96 -7.58
C GLY A 45 -11.70 8.62 -6.67
N VAL A 46 -10.91 9.52 -7.26
CA VAL A 46 -9.79 10.24 -6.62
C VAL A 46 -10.22 11.21 -5.52
N MET A 47 -11.48 11.67 -5.55
CA MET A 47 -12.01 12.63 -4.57
C MET A 47 -12.50 11.96 -3.27
N HIS A 48 -12.45 10.63 -3.17
CA HIS A 48 -12.84 9.94 -1.95
C HIS A 48 -11.91 10.32 -0.79
N PRO A 49 -12.42 10.68 0.41
CA PRO A 49 -11.60 11.20 1.50
C PRO A 49 -10.42 10.30 1.89
N ALA A 50 -10.63 8.98 1.93
CA ALA A 50 -9.56 8.02 2.26
C ALA A 50 -8.49 7.91 1.15
N VAL A 51 -8.86 8.16 -0.11
CA VAL A 51 -7.91 8.16 -1.24
C VAL A 51 -7.05 9.41 -1.18
N ILE A 52 -7.66 10.57 -0.93
CA ILE A 52 -6.95 11.83 -0.69
C ILE A 52 -5.97 11.69 0.48
N ALA A 53 -6.43 11.16 1.61
CA ALA A 53 -5.60 10.96 2.80
C ALA A 53 -4.41 10.01 2.52
N PHE A 54 -4.62 8.97 1.72
CA PHE A 54 -3.55 8.07 1.30
C PHE A 54 -2.52 8.77 0.41
N GLU A 55 -2.96 9.55 -0.58
CA GLU A 55 -2.07 10.24 -1.53
C GLU A 55 -1.30 11.41 -0.90
N GLN A 56 -1.88 12.07 0.10
CA GLN A 56 -1.23 13.15 0.86
C GLN A 56 -0.25 12.65 1.93
N ARG A 57 -0.24 11.33 2.23
CA ARG A 57 0.67 10.76 3.22
C ARG A 57 2.13 10.95 2.77
N PRO A 58 3.04 11.41 3.65
CA PRO A 58 4.47 11.41 3.36
C PRO A 58 4.92 9.97 3.07
N LYS A 59 5.31 9.71 1.82
CA LYS A 59 5.84 8.41 1.41
C LYS A 59 7.30 8.36 1.83
N VAL A 60 7.55 7.90 3.05
CA VAL A 60 8.91 7.67 3.53
C VAL A 60 9.41 6.42 2.81
N GLY A 61 10.14 6.61 1.71
CA GLY A 61 10.93 5.54 1.14
C GLY A 61 12.01 5.15 2.15
N GLN A 62 11.99 3.92 2.65
CA GLN A 62 13.20 3.33 3.19
C GLN A 62 14.17 3.20 2.01
N ALA A 63 15.06 4.18 1.84
CA ALA A 63 16.31 3.95 1.14
C ALA A 63 17.03 2.84 1.92
N GLY A 64 17.35 1.74 1.24
CA GLY A 64 18.01 0.60 1.85
C GLY A 64 19.28 1.03 2.56
N THR A 65 19.51 0.48 3.75
CA THR A 65 20.82 0.47 4.37
C THR A 65 21.75 -0.30 3.43
N GLU A 66 22.58 0.42 2.65
CA GLU A 66 23.75 -0.19 2.03
C GLU A 66 24.60 -0.71 3.20
N GLY A 67 24.60 -2.03 3.36
CA GLY A 67 25.41 -2.69 4.36
C GLY A 67 26.86 -2.32 4.16
N GLU A 68 27.44 -1.68 5.17
CA GLU A 68 28.87 -1.72 5.43
C GLU A 68 29.29 -3.19 5.47
N ASP A 69 29.95 -3.65 4.42
CA ASP A 69 30.82 -4.81 4.49
C ASP A 69 32.18 -4.37 3.94
N SER A 70 33.00 -3.83 4.85
CA SER A 70 34.46 -3.76 4.70
C SER A 70 35.04 -5.12 5.12
N PRO A 71 35.92 -5.70 4.31
CA PRO A 71 37.30 -5.82 4.78
C PRO A 71 38.36 -5.35 3.76
#